data_AF-A0A4P8WJA2-F1
#
_entry.id   AF-A0A4P8WJA2-F1
#
_cell.length_a   1.000
_cell.length_b   1.000
_cell.length_c   1.000
_cell.angle_alpha   90.00
_cell.angle_beta   90.00
_cell.angle_gamma   90.00
#
_symmetry.space_group_name_H-M   'P 1'
#
loop_
_entity.id
_entity.type
_entity.pdbx_description
1 polymer ?
#
loop_
_entity_poly.entity_id
_entity_poly.type
_entity_poly.pdbx_seq_one_letter_code
_entity_poly.pdbx_strand_id
1 'polypeptide(L)'
;MRILNWAVTAVVGIAITAAVAGQPLVWPALAIGVGSVATASLLVVRRGGRKYYAATGTAYCLGLAGLIYATEILPAGYAESPYAVLLSLGLVSGAIVLAQNAGRQFMKRVVGDGSGESTATKIYDAVAAIIGLFGMVWTVLTAQEKAMRYGGVSIGGTFGLVLNFLGIELPIPWVIQSGVDASMVLFIGGVLIGFHTLESLHTTWHATKATAKASSSAGKSFSSKAASAASNVRSSSDE
;
A
#
# COMPACT_ATOMS: atom_id res chain seq x y z
N MET A 1 6.69 -4.03 20.54
CA MET A 1 5.38 -4.66 20.26
C MET A 1 4.67 -4.19 18.98
N ARG A 2 4.78 -2.92 18.53
CA ARG A 2 4.05 -2.44 17.33
C ARG A 2 4.51 -3.01 15.99
N ILE A 3 5.80 -3.34 15.84
CA ILE A 3 6.37 -3.94 14.62
C ILE A 3 5.87 -5.36 14.40
N LEU A 4 5.68 -6.12 15.50
CA LEU A 4 5.16 -7.48 15.46
C LEU A 4 3.74 -7.54 14.84
N ASN A 5 2.93 -6.50 15.05
CA ASN A 5 1.51 -6.54 14.69
C ASN A 5 1.25 -6.44 13.18
N TRP A 6 2.05 -5.67 12.44
CA TRP A 6 1.84 -5.52 10.99
C TRP A 6 2.40 -6.72 10.22
N ALA A 7 3.58 -7.22 10.62
CA ALA A 7 4.16 -8.44 10.05
C ALA A 7 3.24 -9.66 10.27
N VAL A 8 2.70 -9.83 11.49
CA VAL A 8 1.71 -10.89 11.76
C VAL A 8 0.47 -10.74 10.89
N THR A 9 0.04 -9.51 10.58
CA THR A 9 -1.11 -9.29 9.69
C THR A 9 -0.82 -9.75 8.26
N ALA A 10 0.39 -9.47 7.75
CA ALA A 10 0.83 -9.99 6.46
C ALA A 10 0.89 -11.53 6.46
N VAL A 11 1.43 -12.14 7.51
CA VAL A 11 1.51 -13.61 7.65
C VAL A 11 0.12 -14.25 7.63
N VAL A 12 -0.86 -13.65 8.31
CA VAL A 12 -2.27 -14.11 8.26
C VAL A 12 -2.81 -14.05 6.82
N GLY A 13 -2.54 -12.95 6.11
CA GLY A 13 -2.89 -12.83 4.70
C GLY A 13 -2.28 -13.92 3.83
N ILE A 14 -0.97 -14.16 3.98
CA ILE A 14 -0.22 -15.19 3.25
C ILE A 14 -0.81 -16.58 3.53
N ALA A 15 -1.10 -16.89 4.80
CA ALA A 15 -1.71 -18.15 5.19
C ALA A 15 -3.10 -18.35 4.57
N ILE A 16 -3.92 -17.29 4.52
CA ILE A 16 -5.23 -17.32 3.86
C ILE A 16 -5.06 -17.54 2.36
N THR A 17 -4.13 -16.84 1.70
CA THR A 17 -3.82 -17.06 0.28
C THR A 17 -3.42 -18.51 0.03
N ALA A 18 -2.54 -19.07 0.85
CA ALA A 18 -2.10 -20.46 0.72
C ALA A 18 -3.24 -21.46 0.92
N ALA A 19 -4.09 -21.25 1.92
CA ALA A 19 -5.25 -22.10 2.17
C ALA A 19 -6.26 -22.08 1.01
N VAL A 20 -6.50 -20.90 0.43
CA VAL A 20 -7.40 -20.71 -0.72
C VAL A 20 -6.78 -21.28 -2.00
N ALA A 21 -5.48 -21.11 -2.19
CA ALA A 21 -4.74 -21.65 -3.33
C ALA A 21 -4.68 -23.20 -3.34
N GLY A 22 -4.78 -23.84 -2.18
CA GLY A 22 -4.84 -25.30 -2.06
C GLY A 22 -6.17 -25.92 -2.50
N GLN A 23 -7.19 -25.10 -2.81
CA GLN A 23 -8.47 -25.60 -3.30
C GLN A 23 -8.42 -25.87 -4.82
N PRO A 24 -9.01 -26.96 -5.30
CA PRO A 24 -9.07 -27.25 -6.73
C PRO A 24 -9.82 -26.12 -7.46
N LEU A 25 -9.38 -25.78 -8.67
CA LEU A 25 -9.99 -24.78 -9.55
C LEU A 25 -9.91 -23.32 -9.05
N VAL A 26 -9.09 -23.02 -8.04
CA VAL A 26 -8.87 -21.63 -7.62
C VAL A 26 -7.72 -20.99 -8.39
N TRP A 27 -8.00 -19.80 -8.92
CA TRP A 27 -7.05 -19.09 -9.75
C TRP A 27 -6.08 -18.25 -8.91
N PRO A 28 -4.81 -18.09 -9.33
CA PRO A 28 -3.83 -17.33 -8.57
C PRO A 28 -4.29 -15.93 -8.17
N ALA A 29 -4.90 -15.19 -9.10
CA ALA A 29 -5.44 -13.86 -8.84
C ALA A 29 -6.53 -13.87 -7.75
N LEU A 30 -7.44 -14.84 -7.77
CA LEU A 30 -8.50 -14.95 -6.78
C LEU A 30 -7.93 -15.22 -5.38
N ALA A 31 -7.02 -16.19 -5.25
CA ALA A 31 -6.39 -16.50 -3.96
C ALA A 31 -5.62 -15.30 -3.40
N ILE A 32 -4.81 -14.64 -4.24
CA ILE A 32 -4.06 -13.44 -3.87
C ILE A 32 -5.02 -12.30 -3.49
N GLY A 33 -6.13 -12.17 -4.20
CA GLY A 33 -7.19 -11.20 -3.91
C GLY A 33 -7.80 -11.44 -2.53
N VAL A 34 -8.21 -12.67 -2.22
CA VAL A 34 -8.80 -13.04 -0.93
C VAL A 34 -7.83 -12.76 0.22
N GLY A 35 -6.56 -13.17 0.11
CA GLY A 35 -5.57 -12.90 1.15
C GLY A 35 -5.24 -11.41 1.31
N SER A 36 -5.22 -10.63 0.22
CA SER A 36 -5.00 -9.19 0.31
C SER A 36 -6.16 -8.45 0.96
N VAL A 37 -7.41 -8.82 0.63
CA VAL A 37 -8.63 -8.29 1.28
C VAL A 37 -8.65 -8.65 2.76
N ALA A 38 -8.31 -9.89 3.11
CA ALA A 38 -8.22 -10.32 4.51
C ALA A 38 -7.16 -9.51 5.28
N THR A 39 -5.98 -9.30 4.67
CA THR A 39 -4.90 -8.48 5.24
C THR A 39 -5.37 -7.05 5.49
N ALA A 40 -6.00 -6.42 4.49
CA ALA A 40 -6.52 -5.06 4.61
C ALA A 40 -7.61 -4.98 5.69
N SER A 41 -8.55 -5.92 5.71
CA SER A 41 -9.64 -5.98 6.69
C SER A 41 -9.13 -6.12 8.12
N LEU A 42 -8.11 -6.96 8.34
CA LEU A 42 -7.50 -7.13 9.66
C LEU A 42 -6.83 -5.83 10.14
N LEU A 43 -6.20 -5.07 9.25
CA LEU A 43 -5.62 -3.76 9.57
C LEU A 43 -6.68 -2.70 9.87
N VAL A 44 -7.86 -2.76 9.22
CA VAL A 44 -8.99 -1.85 9.50
C VAL A 44 -9.49 -2.02 10.93
N VAL A 45 -9.64 -3.28 11.37
CA VAL A 45 -10.20 -3.65 12.67
C VAL A 45 -9.21 -3.41 13.82
N ARG A 46 -7.91 -3.52 13.56
CA ARG A 46 -6.87 -3.34 14.58
C ARG A 46 -6.61 -1.86 14.89
N ARG A 47 -6.68 -1.50 16.19
CA ARG A 47 -6.32 -0.16 16.67
C ARG A 47 -4.88 0.20 16.25
N GLY A 48 -4.75 1.24 15.41
CA GLY A 48 -3.46 1.72 14.93
C GLY A 48 -2.81 0.87 13.84
N GLY A 49 -3.53 -0.09 13.24
CA GLY A 49 -3.06 -0.86 12.08
C GLY A 49 -2.99 -0.02 10.79
N ARG A 50 -3.88 0.97 10.67
CA ARG A 50 -4.08 1.77 9.44
C ARG A 50 -2.88 2.59 8.97
N LYS A 51 -1.87 2.82 9.81
CA LYS A 51 -0.62 3.50 9.45
C LYS A 51 0.45 2.57 8.85
N TYR A 52 0.11 1.29 8.66
CA TYR A 52 1.03 0.28 8.19
C TYR A 52 0.51 -0.43 6.94
N TYR A 53 -0.43 0.15 6.19
CA TYR A 53 -1.01 -0.51 5.02
C TYR A 53 0.05 -0.79 3.95
N ALA A 54 0.88 0.18 3.57
CA ALA A 54 1.91 -0.01 2.56
C ALA A 54 2.97 -1.01 3.04
N ALA A 55 3.47 -0.87 4.27
CA ALA A 55 4.43 -1.82 4.85
C ALA A 55 3.89 -3.26 4.91
N THR A 56 2.62 -3.42 5.29
CA THR A 56 1.98 -4.75 5.36
C THR A 56 1.71 -5.31 3.97
N GLY A 57 1.25 -4.51 3.02
CA GLY A 57 1.05 -4.92 1.63
C GLY A 57 2.37 -5.36 0.98
N THR A 58 3.44 -4.60 1.20
CA THR A 58 4.80 -4.99 0.78
C THR A 58 5.22 -6.32 1.38
N ALA A 59 5.08 -6.50 2.70
CA ALA A 59 5.48 -7.74 3.36
C ALA A 59 4.59 -8.93 2.99
N TYR A 60 3.31 -8.68 2.69
CA TYR A 60 2.42 -9.68 2.12
C TYR A 60 2.93 -10.14 0.75
N CYS A 61 3.24 -9.22 -0.16
CA CYS A 61 3.74 -9.56 -1.50
C CYS A 61 5.09 -10.28 -1.45
N LEU A 62 6.07 -9.74 -0.70
CA LEU A 62 7.40 -10.34 -0.57
C LEU A 62 7.36 -11.66 0.18
N GLY A 63 6.55 -11.76 1.24
CA GLY A 63 6.40 -12.99 2.00
C GLY A 63 5.70 -14.08 1.19
N LEU A 64 4.71 -13.73 0.38
CA LEU A 64 4.06 -14.67 -0.53
C LEU A 64 5.02 -15.12 -1.65
N ALA A 65 5.81 -14.21 -2.22
CA ALA A 65 6.87 -14.58 -3.17
C ALA A 65 7.91 -15.52 -2.54
N GLY A 66 8.31 -15.24 -1.29
CA GLY A 66 9.21 -16.10 -0.52
C GLY A 66 8.61 -17.48 -0.25
N LEU A 67 7.31 -17.55 0.05
CA LEU A 67 6.60 -18.82 0.24
C LEU A 67 6.55 -19.64 -1.06
N ILE A 68 6.24 -19.00 -2.20
CA ILE A 68 6.26 -19.65 -3.52
C ILE A 68 7.66 -20.18 -3.85
N TYR A 69 8.70 -19.40 -3.55
CA TYR A 69 10.08 -19.81 -3.82
C TYR A 69 10.55 -20.95 -2.92
N ALA A 70 10.19 -20.91 -1.63
CA ALA A 70 10.72 -21.83 -0.63
C ALA A 70 9.91 -23.13 -0.48
N THR A 71 8.69 -23.19 -1.02
CA THR A 71 7.78 -24.32 -0.77
C THR A 71 7.04 -24.76 -2.03
N GLU A 72 6.79 -26.06 -2.14
CA GLU A 72 5.96 -26.66 -3.20
C GLU A 72 4.48 -26.77 -2.77
N ILE A 73 4.09 -26.05 -1.70
CA ILE A 73 2.72 -26.10 -1.15
C ILE A 73 1.72 -25.50 -2.15
N LEU A 74 2.16 -24.54 -2.96
CA LEU A 74 1.32 -23.87 -3.94
C LEU A 74 1.38 -24.59 -5.30
N PRO A 75 0.27 -24.63 -6.06
CA PRO A 75 0.26 -25.20 -7.40
C PRO A 75 1.33 -24.58 -8.31
N ALA A 76 1.86 -25.36 -9.26
CA ALA A 76 2.96 -24.93 -10.15
C ALA A 76 2.68 -23.60 -10.88
N GLY A 77 1.41 -23.31 -11.21
CA GLY A 77 1.02 -22.04 -11.85
C GLY A 77 1.31 -20.77 -11.03
N TYR A 78 1.65 -20.88 -9.74
CA TYR A 78 2.11 -19.75 -8.92
C TYR A 78 3.60 -19.43 -9.13
N ALA A 79 4.40 -20.41 -9.55
CA ALA A 79 5.85 -20.26 -9.74
C ALA A 79 6.24 -19.46 -11.00
N GLU A 80 5.29 -19.26 -11.91
CA GLU A 80 5.50 -18.53 -13.17
C GLU A 80 5.28 -17.02 -12.99
N SER A 81 4.22 -16.47 -13.60
CA SER A 81 3.94 -15.03 -13.58
C SER A 81 3.67 -14.46 -12.18
N PRO A 82 2.89 -15.10 -11.28
CA PRO A 82 2.60 -14.52 -9.97
C PRO A 82 3.86 -14.29 -9.13
N TYR A 83 4.78 -15.25 -9.10
CA TYR A 83 6.06 -15.13 -8.39
C TYR A 83 6.87 -13.91 -8.87
N ALA A 84 7.12 -13.82 -10.17
CA ALA A 84 7.93 -12.75 -10.75
C ALA A 84 7.34 -11.36 -10.45
N VAL A 85 6.01 -11.23 -10.55
CA VAL A 85 5.30 -9.97 -10.30
C VAL A 85 5.30 -9.62 -8.80
N LEU A 86 4.98 -10.57 -7.92
CA LEU A 86 4.98 -10.37 -6.47
C LEU A 86 6.36 -9.94 -5.97
N LEU A 87 7.42 -10.60 -6.46
CA LEU A 87 8.78 -10.29 -6.08
C LEU A 87 9.20 -8.90 -6.58
N SER A 88 9.04 -8.64 -7.88
CA SER A 88 9.48 -7.36 -8.48
C SER A 88 8.73 -6.16 -7.91
N LEU A 89 7.39 -6.20 -7.88
CA LEU A 89 6.59 -5.12 -7.32
C LEU A 89 6.72 -5.03 -5.80
N GLY A 90 6.88 -6.16 -5.12
CA GLY A 90 7.16 -6.20 -3.69
C GLY A 90 8.49 -5.51 -3.35
N LEU A 91 9.55 -5.72 -4.14
CA LEU A 91 10.85 -5.07 -3.95
C LEU A 91 10.78 -3.57 -4.19
N VAL A 92 10.10 -3.14 -5.26
CA VAL A 92 9.86 -1.71 -5.54
C VAL A 92 9.09 -1.06 -4.39
N SER A 93 7.98 -1.68 -3.97
CA SER A 93 7.17 -1.18 -2.86
C SER A 93 7.98 -1.14 -1.55
N GLY A 94 8.85 -2.13 -1.33
CA GLY A 94 9.79 -2.16 -0.21
C GLY A 94 10.77 -1.01 -0.23
N ALA A 95 11.38 -0.71 -1.37
CA ALA A 95 12.28 0.43 -1.54
C ALA A 95 11.56 1.76 -1.23
N ILE A 96 10.32 1.94 -1.72
CA ILE A 96 9.50 3.12 -1.43
C ILE A 96 9.23 3.26 0.07
N VAL A 97 8.77 2.20 0.72
CA VAL A 97 8.48 2.21 2.17
C VAL A 97 9.75 2.48 3.00
N LEU A 98 10.89 1.91 2.60
CA LEU A 98 12.17 2.17 3.25
C LEU A 98 12.61 3.63 3.06
N ALA A 99 12.46 4.20 1.86
CA ALA A 99 12.77 5.59 1.58
C ALA A 99 11.89 6.55 2.42
N GLN A 100 10.59 6.27 2.52
CA GLN A 100 9.66 7.03 3.37
C GLN A 100 10.07 6.98 4.85
N ASN A 101 10.41 5.78 5.35
CA ASN A 101 10.85 5.60 6.73
C ASN A 101 12.20 6.29 7.00
N ALA A 102 13.15 6.20 6.07
CA ALA A 102 14.45 6.85 6.17
C ALA A 102 14.32 8.36 6.18
N GLY A 103 13.53 8.93 5.27
CA GLY A 103 13.29 10.36 5.22
C GLY A 103 12.52 10.89 6.43
N ARG A 104 11.62 10.08 7.01
CA ARG A 104 10.99 10.41 8.29
C ARG A 104 12.00 10.50 9.44
N GLN A 105 12.94 9.55 9.53
CA GLN A 105 13.99 9.60 10.54
C GLN A 105 14.93 10.78 10.32
N PHE A 106 15.25 11.09 9.06
CA PHE A 106 16.03 12.26 8.70
C PHE A 106 15.34 13.56 9.15
N MET A 107 14.05 13.72 8.85
CA MET A 107 13.29 14.90 9.28
C MET A 107 13.26 15.07 10.79
N LYS A 108 13.12 13.98 11.56
CA LYS A 108 13.20 14.04 13.03
C LYS A 108 14.56 14.54 13.52
N ARG A 109 15.65 14.07 12.89
CA ARG A 109 17.00 14.51 13.24
C ARG A 109 17.26 15.97 12.88
N VAL A 110 16.75 16.44 11.75
CA VAL A 110 17.00 17.81 11.25
C VAL A 110 16.15 18.85 11.99
N VAL A 111 14.89 18.53 12.33
CA VAL A 111 13.97 19.50 12.95
C VAL A 111 14.21 19.65 14.46
N GLY A 112 14.80 18.65 15.13
CA GLY A 112 15.10 18.69 16.56
C GLY A 112 13.88 18.75 17.48
N ASP A 113 14.07 18.53 18.79
CA ASP A 113 13.04 18.42 19.86
C ASP A 113 12.20 19.71 20.12
N GLY A 114 12.25 20.69 19.22
CA GLY A 114 11.45 21.91 19.31
C GLY A 114 9.97 21.65 19.02
N SER A 115 9.08 22.35 19.72
CA SER A 115 7.60 22.18 19.74
C SER A 115 6.86 22.15 18.38
N GLY A 116 7.56 22.35 17.25
CA GLY A 116 7.08 22.18 15.87
C GLY A 116 7.21 20.76 15.28
N GLU A 117 7.86 19.82 15.98
CA GLU A 117 8.18 18.46 15.49
C GLU A 117 6.95 17.67 15.00
N SER A 118 5.80 17.85 15.67
CA SER A 118 4.57 17.13 15.35
C SER A 118 3.96 17.56 14.01
N THR A 119 4.12 18.82 13.60
CA THR A 119 3.47 19.32 12.37
C THR A 119 4.34 19.06 11.14
N ALA A 120 5.65 19.33 11.23
CA ALA A 120 6.59 19.07 10.14
C ALA A 120 6.65 17.57 9.77
N THR A 121 6.69 16.69 10.77
CA THR A 121 6.69 15.23 10.54
C THR A 121 5.38 14.76 9.89
N LYS A 122 4.23 15.33 10.26
CA LYS A 122 2.93 14.97 9.65
C LYS A 122 2.83 15.43 8.20
N ILE A 123 3.32 16.63 7.89
CA ILE A 123 3.35 17.14 6.52
C ILE A 123 4.29 16.29 5.67
N TYR A 124 5.47 15.96 6.18
CA TYR A 124 6.40 15.05 5.50
C TYR A 124 5.77 13.67 5.26
N ASP A 125 5.19 13.05 6.30
CA ASP A 125 4.54 11.74 6.19
C ASP A 125 3.42 11.76 5.12
N ALA A 126 2.66 12.86 4.99
CA ALA A 126 1.63 13.00 3.96
C ALA A 126 2.23 13.18 2.54
N VAL A 127 3.22 14.06 2.37
CA VAL A 127 3.89 14.29 1.08
C VAL A 127 4.60 13.02 0.61
N ALA A 128 5.33 12.35 1.50
CA ALA A 128 6.05 11.13 1.19
C ALA A 128 5.09 9.97 0.82
N ALA A 129 3.92 9.89 1.46
CA ALA A 129 2.88 8.92 1.09
C ALA A 129 2.31 9.21 -0.32
N ILE A 130 2.05 10.48 -0.65
CA ILE A 130 1.58 10.88 -1.99
C ILE A 130 2.63 10.58 -3.06
N ILE A 131 3.89 10.97 -2.84
CA ILE A 131 4.98 10.71 -3.79
C ILE A 131 5.17 9.19 -3.96
N GLY A 132 5.12 8.42 -2.87
CA GLY A 132 5.21 6.96 -2.93
C GLY A 132 4.07 6.34 -3.75
N LEU A 133 2.83 6.84 -3.58
CA LEU A 133 1.68 6.39 -4.37
C LEU A 133 1.87 6.69 -5.87
N PHE A 134 2.25 7.92 -6.23
CA PHE A 134 2.52 8.27 -7.63
C PHE A 134 3.66 7.45 -8.22
N GLY A 135 4.74 7.25 -7.47
CA GLY A 135 5.86 6.40 -7.89
C GLY A 135 5.42 4.95 -8.12
N MET A 136 4.54 4.41 -7.27
CA MET A 136 3.99 3.07 -7.44
C MET A 136 3.10 2.97 -8.68
N VAL A 137 2.18 3.92 -8.87
CA VAL A 137 1.32 3.99 -10.07
C VAL A 137 2.17 4.08 -11.33
N TRP A 138 3.15 4.98 -11.36
CA TRP A 138 4.09 5.13 -12.46
C TRP A 138 4.83 3.81 -12.75
N THR A 139 5.30 3.12 -11.72
CA THR A 139 6.02 1.85 -11.89
C THR A 139 5.13 0.77 -12.47
N VAL A 140 3.88 0.66 -12.00
CA VAL A 140 2.91 -0.31 -12.54
C VAL A 140 2.59 -0.01 -14.00
N LEU A 141 2.33 1.23 -14.36
CA LEU A 141 2.05 1.63 -15.75
C LEU A 141 3.27 1.39 -16.65
N THR A 142 4.48 1.70 -16.17
CA THR A 142 5.72 1.45 -16.93
C THR A 142 5.96 -0.04 -17.10
N ALA A 143 5.74 -0.83 -16.06
CA ALA A 143 5.88 -2.28 -16.10
C ALA A 143 4.86 -2.89 -17.07
N GLN A 144 3.62 -2.42 -17.05
CA GLN A 144 2.57 -2.81 -17.99
C GLN A 144 2.95 -2.43 -19.43
N GLU A 145 3.36 -1.18 -19.68
CA GLU A 145 3.78 -0.71 -21.00
C GLU A 145 4.94 -1.55 -21.55
N LYS A 146 5.93 -1.86 -20.70
CA LYS A 146 7.06 -2.72 -21.08
C LYS A 146 6.63 -4.17 -21.27
N ALA A 147 5.73 -4.70 -20.46
CA ALA A 147 5.18 -6.04 -20.64
C ALA A 147 4.40 -6.14 -21.96
N MET A 148 3.63 -5.12 -22.32
CA MET A 148 2.92 -5.07 -23.61
C MET A 148 3.87 -4.90 -24.81
N ARG A 149 4.94 -4.12 -24.67
CA ARG A 149 5.90 -3.84 -25.76
C ARG A 149 6.95 -4.92 -25.98
N TYR A 150 7.51 -5.47 -24.90
CA TYR A 150 8.64 -6.39 -24.93
C TYR A 150 8.27 -7.82 -24.50
N GLY A 151 7.16 -8.00 -23.80
CA GLY A 151 6.72 -9.30 -23.27
C GLY A 151 5.91 -10.16 -24.24
N GLY A 152 5.70 -9.73 -25.49
CA GLY A 152 5.07 -10.53 -26.55
C GLY A 152 3.65 -11.01 -26.20
N VAL A 153 2.65 -10.16 -26.46
CA VAL A 153 1.23 -10.55 -26.63
C VAL A 153 0.68 -11.52 -25.57
N SER A 154 0.52 -11.07 -24.32
CA SER A 154 -0.29 -11.79 -23.32
C SER A 154 -1.80 -11.59 -23.48
N ILE A 155 -2.28 -11.25 -24.69
CA ILE A 155 -3.70 -11.42 -25.06
C ILE A 155 -4.10 -12.90 -24.94
N GLY A 156 -3.14 -13.84 -25.01
CA GLY A 156 -3.36 -15.27 -24.83
C GLY A 156 -3.89 -15.68 -23.45
N GLY A 157 -3.65 -14.92 -22.38
CA GLY A 157 -4.16 -15.26 -21.04
C GLY A 157 -5.68 -15.07 -20.94
N THR A 158 -6.18 -13.89 -21.31
CA THR A 158 -7.61 -13.59 -21.31
C THR A 158 -8.35 -14.31 -22.45
N PHE A 159 -7.72 -14.46 -23.62
CA PHE A 159 -8.32 -15.17 -24.75
C PHE A 159 -8.32 -16.69 -24.53
N GLY A 160 -7.25 -17.25 -23.98
CA GLY A 160 -7.18 -18.66 -23.57
C GLY A 160 -8.15 -19.01 -22.45
N LEU A 161 -8.42 -18.06 -21.54
CA LEU A 161 -9.46 -18.17 -20.52
C LEU A 161 -10.86 -18.23 -21.13
N VAL A 162 -11.18 -17.35 -22.08
CA VAL A 162 -12.46 -17.37 -22.80
C VAL A 162 -12.60 -18.65 -23.63
N LEU A 163 -11.53 -19.07 -24.30
CA LEU A 163 -11.50 -20.31 -25.10
C LEU A 163 -11.64 -21.55 -24.22
N ASN A 164 -10.96 -21.61 -23.08
CA ASN A 164 -11.08 -22.70 -22.11
C ASN A 164 -12.49 -22.74 -21.48
N PHE A 165 -13.07 -21.57 -21.18
CA PHE A 165 -14.47 -21.46 -20.75
C PHE A 165 -15.46 -21.93 -21.82
N LEU A 166 -15.10 -21.81 -23.10
CA LEU A 166 -15.86 -22.31 -24.25
C LEU A 166 -15.49 -23.75 -24.65
N GLY A 167 -14.61 -24.42 -23.89
CA GLY A 167 -14.18 -25.81 -24.16
C GLY A 167 -13.24 -25.98 -25.37
N ILE A 168 -12.62 -24.90 -25.85
CA ILE A 168 -11.70 -24.91 -26.99
C ILE A 168 -10.27 -24.91 -26.46
N GLU A 169 -9.61 -26.06 -26.52
CA GLU A 169 -8.20 -26.23 -26.18
C GLU A 169 -7.34 -25.93 -27.41
N LEU A 170 -6.57 -24.83 -27.38
CA LEU A 170 -5.60 -24.49 -28.41
C LEU A 170 -4.18 -24.65 -27.85
N PRO A 171 -3.26 -25.37 -28.52
CA PRO A 171 -1.88 -25.50 -28.08
C PRO A 171 -1.17 -24.15 -28.25
N ILE A 172 -0.95 -23.46 -27.13
CA ILE A 172 -0.23 -22.18 -27.11
C ILE A 172 1.29 -22.48 -27.16
N PRO A 173 2.06 -21.83 -28.07
CA PRO A 173 3.51 -22.00 -28.16
C PRO A 173 4.23 -21.69 -26.84
N TRP A 174 5.24 -22.50 -26.50
CA TRP A 174 6.04 -22.40 -25.27
C TRP A 174 6.71 -21.03 -25.06
N VAL A 175 6.98 -20.27 -26.13
CA VAL A 175 7.53 -18.90 -26.06
C VAL A 175 6.56 -17.89 -25.43
N ILE A 176 5.25 -18.17 -25.45
CA ILE A 176 4.20 -17.35 -24.82
C ILE A 176 3.97 -17.79 -23.36
N GLN A 177 4.42 -18.99 -22.96
CA GLN A 177 4.25 -19.53 -21.61
C GLN A 177 5.18 -18.88 -20.57
N SER A 178 6.35 -18.38 -20.97
CA SER A 178 7.31 -17.75 -20.05
C SER A 178 7.12 -16.24 -19.84
N GLY A 179 6.01 -15.69 -20.32
CA GLY A 179 5.71 -14.26 -20.24
C GLY A 179 5.15 -13.85 -18.88
N VAL A 180 5.59 -12.70 -18.37
CA VAL A 180 4.89 -12.04 -17.26
C VAL A 180 3.52 -11.59 -17.76
N ASP A 181 2.45 -12.17 -17.20
CA ASP A 181 1.07 -11.82 -17.57
C ASP A 181 0.78 -10.37 -17.16
N ALA A 182 0.44 -9.54 -18.14
CA ALA A 182 0.13 -8.13 -17.93
C ALA A 182 -1.10 -7.96 -17.03
N SER A 183 -2.05 -8.89 -17.09
CA SER A 183 -3.22 -8.88 -16.21
C SER A 183 -2.82 -9.10 -14.74
N MET A 184 -1.84 -9.98 -14.50
CA MET A 184 -1.30 -10.26 -13.18
C MET A 184 -0.48 -9.07 -12.64
N VAL A 185 0.29 -8.40 -13.51
CA VAL A 185 0.98 -7.12 -13.19
C VAL A 185 -0.01 -6.06 -12.75
N LEU A 186 -1.08 -5.86 -13.53
CA LEU A 186 -2.12 -4.88 -13.20
C LEU A 186 -2.86 -5.23 -11.91
N PHE A 187 -3.16 -6.51 -11.71
CA PHE A 187 -3.87 -6.98 -10.53
C PHE A 187 -3.03 -6.78 -9.26
N ILE A 188 -1.81 -7.32 -9.20
CA ILE A 188 -0.93 -7.19 -8.03
C ILE A 188 -0.50 -5.72 -7.84
N GLY A 189 -0.23 -5.02 -8.93
CA GLY A 189 0.04 -3.58 -8.91
C GLY A 189 -1.12 -2.80 -8.33
N GLY A 190 -2.36 -3.10 -8.74
CA GLY A 190 -3.59 -2.51 -8.20
C GLY A 190 -3.77 -2.80 -6.71
N VAL A 191 -3.49 -4.02 -6.26
CA VAL A 191 -3.51 -4.39 -4.82
C VAL A 191 -2.52 -3.53 -4.04
N LEU A 192 -1.28 -3.40 -4.49
CA LEU A 192 -0.25 -2.57 -3.84
C LEU A 192 -0.63 -1.08 -3.86
N ILE A 193 -1.12 -0.57 -4.98
CA ILE A 193 -1.65 0.81 -5.09
C ILE A 193 -2.78 1.01 -4.07
N GLY A 194 -3.66 0.02 -3.89
CA GLY A 194 -4.71 0.04 -2.87
C GLY A 194 -4.15 0.19 -1.46
N PHE A 195 -3.14 -0.60 -1.08
CA PHE A 195 -2.47 -0.48 0.22
C PHE A 195 -1.81 0.89 0.43
N HIS A 196 -1.08 1.40 -0.57
CA HIS A 196 -0.47 2.73 -0.52
C HIS A 196 -1.51 3.85 -0.44
N THR A 197 -2.64 3.70 -1.15
CA THR A 197 -3.75 4.64 -1.11
C THR A 197 -4.40 4.68 0.27
N LEU A 198 -4.66 3.52 0.86
CA LEU A 198 -5.23 3.43 2.22
C LEU A 198 -4.30 4.05 3.27
N GLU A 199 -2.98 3.88 3.13
CA GLU A 199 -2.01 4.56 3.99
C GLU A 199 -2.05 6.08 3.78
N SER A 200 -2.02 6.54 2.53
CA SER A 200 -2.06 7.96 2.18
C SER A 200 -3.34 8.66 2.66
N LEU A 201 -4.50 8.01 2.52
CA LEU A 201 -5.77 8.51 3.05
C LEU A 201 -5.73 8.65 4.57
N HIS A 202 -5.15 7.66 5.26
CA HIS A 202 -5.02 7.69 6.71
C HIS A 202 -4.07 8.80 7.18
N THR A 203 -2.89 8.95 6.57
CA THR A 203 -1.92 9.99 6.93
C THR A 203 -2.48 11.39 6.65
N THR A 204 -3.09 11.58 5.48
CA THR A 204 -3.74 12.84 5.07
C THR A 204 -4.86 13.21 6.04
N TRP A 205 -5.77 12.29 6.37
CA TRP A 205 -6.84 12.55 7.33
C TRP A 205 -6.33 13.00 8.70
N HIS A 206 -5.26 12.36 9.20
CA HIS A 206 -4.65 12.74 10.47
C HIS A 206 -3.92 14.08 10.41
N ALA A 207 -3.28 14.41 9.29
CA ALA A 207 -2.69 15.73 9.06
C ALA A 207 -3.79 16.81 9.07
N THR A 208 -4.88 16.62 8.30
CA THR A 208 -6.01 17.56 8.26
C THR A 208 -6.64 17.76 9.65
N LYS A 209 -6.87 16.68 10.41
CA LYS A 209 -7.38 16.80 11.79
C LYS A 209 -6.42 17.56 12.71
N ALA A 210 -5.12 17.37 12.57
CA ALA A 210 -4.14 18.09 13.38
C ALA A 210 -4.14 19.59 13.04
N THR A 211 -4.18 19.94 11.75
CA THR A 211 -4.27 21.33 11.27
C THR A 211 -5.56 21.98 11.75
N ALA A 212 -6.71 21.34 11.58
CA ALA A 212 -8.00 21.86 12.04
C ALA A 212 -8.02 22.13 13.56
N LYS A 213 -7.45 21.21 14.36
CA LYS A 213 -7.30 21.41 15.81
C LYS A 213 -6.41 22.62 16.12
N ALA A 214 -5.25 22.72 15.49
CA ALA A 214 -4.32 23.84 15.68
C ALA A 214 -4.97 25.19 15.32
N SER A 215 -5.70 25.26 14.20
CA SER A 215 -6.47 26.45 13.80
C SER A 215 -7.57 26.79 14.81
N SER A 216 -8.28 25.80 15.34
CA SER A 216 -9.32 26.04 16.36
C SER A 216 -8.75 26.55 17.69
N SER A 217 -7.59 26.04 18.12
CA SER A 217 -6.91 26.53 19.33
C SER A 217 -6.33 27.92 19.14
N ALA A 218 -5.79 28.22 17.96
CA ALA A 218 -5.32 29.56 17.61
C ALA A 218 -6.49 30.55 17.62
N GLY A 219 -7.62 30.21 16.98
CA GLY A 219 -8.83 31.03 16.99
C GLY A 219 -9.38 31.30 18.40
N LYS A 220 -9.39 30.29 19.28
CA LYS A 220 -9.76 30.46 20.69
C LYS A 220 -8.79 31.38 21.44
N SER A 221 -7.48 31.26 21.20
CA SER A 221 -6.47 32.11 21.83
C SER A 221 -6.53 33.58 21.35
N PHE A 222 -6.88 33.80 20.09
CA PHE A 222 -7.11 35.13 19.53
C PHE A 222 -8.40 35.74 20.08
N SER A 223 -9.49 34.96 20.12
CA SER A 223 -10.76 35.39 20.72
C SER A 223 -10.60 35.72 22.20
N SER A 224 -9.87 34.91 22.97
CA SER A 224 -9.60 35.20 24.38
C SER A 224 -8.73 36.45 24.54
N LYS A 225 -7.66 36.62 23.74
CA LYS A 225 -6.85 37.85 23.76
C LYS A 225 -7.65 39.10 23.38
N ALA A 226 -8.52 39.00 22.38
CA ALA A 226 -9.38 40.10 21.96
C ALA A 226 -10.42 40.45 23.03
N ALA A 227 -11.02 39.45 23.68
CA ALA A 227 -11.94 39.66 24.80
C ALA A 227 -11.24 40.31 26.00
N SER A 228 -10.02 39.88 26.34
CA SER A 228 -9.22 40.48 27.42
C SER A 228 -8.77 41.91 27.10
N ALA A 229 -8.45 42.20 25.84
CA ALA A 229 -8.13 43.56 25.41
C ALA A 229 -9.36 44.48 25.47
N ALA A 230 -10.52 43.99 25.03
CA ALA A 230 -11.77 44.74 25.08
C ALA A 230 -12.25 45.02 26.52
N SER A 231 -12.06 44.08 27.45
CA SER A 231 -12.38 44.30 28.86
C SER A 231 -11.48 45.37 29.51
N ASN A 232 -10.17 45.36 29.19
CA ASN A 232 -9.23 46.35 29.73
C ASN A 232 -9.50 47.78 29.21
N VAL A 233 -9.93 47.91 27.95
CA VAL A 233 -10.32 49.22 27.38
C VAL A 233 -11.59 49.77 28.05
N ARG A 234 -12.52 48.88 28.44
CA ARG A 234 -13.78 49.26 29.08
C ARG A 234 -13.60 49.61 30.57
N SER A 235 -12.62 49.01 31.26
CA SER A 235 -12.30 49.38 32.65
C SER A 235 -11.55 50.70 32.76
N SER A 236 -10.81 51.12 31.73
CA SER A 236 -10.08 52.40 31.72
C SER A 236 -10.95 53.62 31.38
N SER A 237 -12.21 53.43 31.00
CA SER A 237 -13.14 54.52 30.66
C SER A 237 -14.08 54.92 31.80
N ASP A 238 -14.05 54.18 32.92
CA ASP A 238 -14.89 54.40 34.10
C ASP A 238 -14.11 55.04 35.27
N GLU A 239 -12.85 55.43 35.06
CA GLU A 239 -12.02 56.29 35.93
C GLU A 239 -11.96 57.72 35.37
#